data_AF-A0A3B3R0D8-F1
#
_entry.id   AF-A0A3B3R0D8-F1
#
_cell.length_a   1.000
_cell.length_b   1.000
_cell.length_c   1.000
_cell.angle_alpha   90.00
_cell.angle_beta   90.00
_cell.angle_gamma   90.00
#
_symmetry.space_group_name_H-M   'P 1'
#
loop_
_entity.id
_entity.type
_entity.pdbx_description
1 polymer ?
#
loop_
_entity_poly.entity_id
_entity_poly.type
_entity_poly.pdbx_seq_one_letter_code
_entity_poly.pdbx_strand_id
1 'polypeptide(L)'
;MCVSKCTARKVNSMDIEIRQCLTKAETLRDTDALKAAYTLIKDVTKGKSAADARSLCPELYVVCAEQAIQLGCPEVGKDCLMMYFESGPAANQFLSRAYLCQGQLTSPVTFGSVVDVEKAMLYFLKAIEISKEQPRYHFLVFNASVLYFQMIQPLLRPGFRQHLVSSLAQVVKALEEIGEADHRWRAQLMLLVPIAAASKAVLILLCFSIHAINKTEKNKAGSDAECFPV
;
A
#
# COMPACT_ATOMS: atom_id res chain seq x y z
N MET A 1 4.76 -37.27 -26.14
CA MET A 1 3.97 -37.46 -24.90
C MET A 1 4.68 -36.77 -23.76
N CYS A 2 4.27 -35.55 -23.38
CA CYS A 2 4.63 -34.94 -22.10
C CYS A 2 3.32 -34.53 -21.43
N VAL A 3 2.84 -35.40 -20.55
CA VAL A 3 1.70 -35.10 -19.68
C VAL A 3 2.25 -34.21 -18.58
N SER A 4 1.99 -32.91 -18.67
CA SER A 4 2.17 -31.98 -17.56
C SER A 4 1.40 -32.49 -16.36
N LYS A 5 2.10 -33.04 -15.37
CA LYS A 5 1.52 -33.34 -14.07
C LYS A 5 1.20 -32.01 -13.39
N CYS A 6 -0.05 -31.54 -13.53
CA CYS A 6 -0.66 -30.67 -12.53
C CYS A 6 -0.67 -31.45 -11.21
N THR A 7 0.33 -31.24 -10.38
CA THR A 7 0.31 -31.71 -8.99
C THR A 7 -0.74 -30.90 -8.24
N ALA A 8 -1.96 -31.45 -8.17
CA ALA A 8 -2.96 -31.01 -7.20
C ALA A 8 -2.33 -31.11 -5.81
N ARG A 9 -2.02 -29.96 -5.20
CA ARG A 9 -1.48 -29.90 -3.84
C ARG A 9 -2.54 -30.48 -2.91
N LYS A 10 -2.26 -31.61 -2.27
CA LYS A 10 -3.14 -32.21 -1.25
C LYS A 10 -3.34 -31.17 -0.15
N VAL A 11 -4.57 -30.68 0.02
CA VAL A 11 -4.90 -29.69 1.05
C VAL A 11 -4.57 -30.31 2.41
N ASN A 12 -3.67 -29.66 3.15
CA ASN A 12 -3.20 -30.12 4.45
C ASN A 12 -4.28 -29.80 5.51
N SER A 13 -4.57 -30.74 6.42
CA SER A 13 -5.57 -30.53 7.49
C SER A 13 -5.27 -29.26 8.30
N MET A 14 -3.98 -29.01 8.56
CA MET A 14 -3.54 -27.80 9.27
C MET A 14 -3.77 -26.51 8.48
N ASP A 15 -3.68 -26.53 7.14
CA ASP A 15 -3.99 -25.36 6.31
C ASP A 15 -5.47 -25.00 6.41
N ILE A 16 -6.36 -26.00 6.58
CA ILE A 16 -7.79 -25.80 6.76
C ILE A 16 -8.05 -25.13 8.10
N GLU A 17 -7.45 -25.63 9.18
CA GLU A 17 -7.58 -25.05 10.53
C GLU A 17 -7.09 -23.60 10.57
N ILE A 18 -5.92 -23.32 9.98
CA ILE A 18 -5.40 -21.95 9.88
C ILE A 18 -6.38 -21.06 9.12
N ARG A 19 -6.93 -21.52 7.99
CA ARG A 19 -7.92 -20.75 7.21
C ARG A 19 -9.19 -20.48 8.01
N GLN A 20 -9.70 -21.46 8.76
CA GLN A 20 -10.87 -21.27 9.62
C GLN A 20 -10.62 -20.20 10.69
N CYS A 21 -9.46 -20.24 11.35
CA CYS A 21 -9.07 -19.21 12.31
C CYS A 21 -8.98 -17.82 11.65
N LEU A 22 -8.37 -17.72 10.46
CA LEU A 22 -8.26 -16.46 9.72
C LEU A 22 -9.63 -15.95 9.24
N THR A 23 -10.55 -16.82 8.82
CA THR A 23 -11.92 -16.43 8.47
C THR A 23 -12.66 -15.90 9.69
N LYS A 24 -12.51 -16.54 10.86
CA LYS A 24 -13.10 -16.06 12.11
C LYS A 24 -12.52 -14.70 12.53
N ALA A 25 -11.20 -14.54 12.43
CA ALA A 25 -10.51 -13.29 12.73
C ALA A 25 -10.99 -12.13 11.85
N GLU A 26 -11.16 -12.37 10.55
CA GLU A 26 -11.65 -11.36 9.61
C GLU A 26 -13.11 -10.99 9.84
N THR A 27 -13.99 -12.00 9.94
CA THR A 27 -15.44 -11.80 10.03
C THR A 27 -15.88 -11.21 11.37
N LEU A 28 -15.27 -11.65 12.47
CA LEU A 28 -15.65 -11.25 13.82
C LEU A 28 -14.71 -10.20 14.43
N ARG A 29 -13.69 -9.75 13.67
CA ARG A 29 -12.60 -8.90 14.18
C ARG A 29 -11.93 -9.52 15.42
N ASP A 30 -11.81 -10.85 15.42
CA ASP A 30 -11.37 -11.66 16.56
C ASP A 30 -9.84 -11.80 16.60
N THR A 31 -9.21 -11.02 17.48
CA THR A 31 -7.76 -11.03 17.70
C THR A 31 -7.24 -12.35 18.28
N ASP A 32 -8.05 -13.09 19.04
CA ASP A 32 -7.63 -14.37 19.61
C ASP A 32 -7.64 -15.47 18.54
N ALA A 33 -8.62 -15.43 17.63
CA ALA A 33 -8.61 -16.27 16.43
C ALA A 33 -7.40 -15.99 15.53
N LEU A 34 -7.01 -14.72 15.36
CA LEU A 34 -5.78 -14.34 14.65
C LEU A 34 -4.54 -14.94 15.33
N LYS A 35 -4.42 -14.79 16.65
CA LYS A 35 -3.29 -15.34 17.42
C LYS A 35 -3.24 -16.87 17.34
N ALA A 36 -4.40 -17.54 17.34
CA ALA A 36 -4.48 -18.98 17.15
C ALA A 36 -3.94 -19.40 15.77
N ALA A 37 -4.37 -18.72 14.69
CA ALA A 37 -3.84 -18.95 13.34
C ALA A 37 -2.32 -18.76 13.29
N TYR A 38 -1.82 -17.68 13.88
CA TYR A 38 -0.40 -17.37 13.94
C TYR A 38 0.42 -18.42 14.70
N THR A 39 -0.06 -18.90 15.85
CA THR A 39 0.61 -19.97 16.60
C THR A 39 0.72 -21.25 15.77
N LEU A 40 -0.37 -21.67 15.11
CA LEU A 40 -0.35 -22.82 14.20
C LEU A 40 0.67 -22.65 13.06
N ILE A 41 0.71 -21.47 12.43
CA ILE A 41 1.70 -21.14 11.40
C ILE A 41 3.13 -21.31 11.93
N LYS A 42 3.40 -20.83 13.15
CA LYS A 42 4.73 -20.93 13.77
C LYS A 42 5.12 -22.35 14.10
N ASP A 43 4.20 -23.13 14.65
CA ASP A 43 4.47 -24.51 15.04
C ASP A 43 4.78 -25.37 13.81
N VAL A 44 4.04 -25.17 12.71
CA VAL A 44 4.35 -25.81 11.42
C VAL A 44 5.69 -25.35 10.85
N THR A 45 6.05 -24.07 11.03
CA THR A 45 7.32 -23.54 10.51
C THR A 45 8.51 -24.03 11.32
N LYS A 46 8.39 -24.14 12.65
CA LYS A 46 9.41 -24.68 13.56
C LYS A 46 9.58 -26.20 13.44
N GLY A 47 8.49 -26.92 13.18
CA GLY A 47 8.48 -28.38 13.00
C GLY A 47 9.12 -28.87 11.71
N LYS A 48 9.66 -27.97 10.86
CA LYS A 48 10.39 -28.32 9.63
C LYS A 48 11.74 -29.00 9.96
N SER A 49 11.71 -30.30 10.24
CA SER A 49 12.85 -31.18 9.98
C SER A 49 12.88 -31.54 8.49
N ALA A 50 14.07 -31.74 7.91
CA ALA A 50 14.27 -32.01 6.48
C ALA A 50 13.49 -33.23 5.92
N ALA A 51 12.92 -34.07 6.80
CA ALA A 51 12.19 -35.29 6.44
C ALA A 51 10.67 -35.11 6.30
N ASP A 52 10.04 -34.08 6.89
CA ASP A 52 8.58 -33.93 6.93
C ASP A 52 8.10 -32.79 6.01
N ALA A 53 8.04 -33.07 4.72
CA ALA A 53 7.62 -32.13 3.68
C ALA A 53 6.09 -31.87 3.66
N ARG A 54 5.50 -31.44 4.78
CA ARG A 54 4.21 -30.74 4.78
C ARG A 54 4.48 -29.25 4.75
N SER A 55 4.83 -28.75 3.57
CA SER A 55 5.04 -27.32 3.37
C SER A 55 3.72 -26.57 3.58
N LEU A 56 3.67 -25.66 4.56
CA LEU A 56 2.58 -24.68 4.68
C LEU A 56 2.41 -23.92 3.35
N CYS A 57 1.17 -23.60 2.96
CA CYS A 57 0.96 -22.71 1.83
C CYS A 57 1.53 -21.31 2.14
N PRO A 58 2.50 -20.79 1.35
CA PRO A 58 3.13 -19.50 1.66
C PRO A 58 2.15 -18.32 1.73
N GLU A 59 1.03 -18.43 1.00
CA GLU A 59 -0.06 -17.45 0.99
C GLU A 59 -0.64 -17.19 2.39
N LEU A 60 -0.63 -18.20 3.27
CA LEU A 60 -1.20 -18.10 4.62
C LEU A 60 -0.39 -17.15 5.52
N TYR A 61 0.93 -17.05 5.30
CA TYR A 61 1.74 -16.03 5.97
C TYR A 61 1.26 -14.62 5.62
N VAL A 62 0.97 -14.36 4.34
CA VAL A 62 0.54 -13.04 3.87
C VAL A 62 -0.87 -12.71 4.37
N VAL A 63 -1.80 -13.65 4.28
CA VAL A 63 -3.18 -13.44 4.77
C VAL A 63 -3.19 -13.17 6.28
N CYS A 64 -2.39 -13.91 7.05
CA CYS A 64 -2.23 -13.65 8.48
C CYS A 64 -1.64 -12.26 8.75
N ALA A 65 -0.63 -11.84 7.96
CA ALA A 65 -0.02 -10.53 8.11
C ALA A 65 -0.99 -9.37 7.82
N GLU A 66 -1.78 -9.46 6.76
CA GLU A 66 -2.78 -8.44 6.41
C GLU A 66 -3.82 -8.27 7.51
N GLN A 67 -4.38 -9.39 7.99
CA GLN A 67 -5.35 -9.36 9.09
C GLN A 67 -4.73 -8.83 10.38
N ALA A 68 -3.48 -9.18 10.66
CA ALA A 68 -2.75 -8.66 11.81
C ALA A 68 -2.59 -7.13 11.76
N ILE A 69 -2.30 -6.56 10.59
CA ILE A 69 -2.26 -5.10 10.40
C ILE A 69 -3.64 -4.49 10.67
N GLN A 70 -4.70 -5.08 10.09
CA GLN A 70 -6.07 -4.59 10.25
C GLN A 70 -6.61 -4.66 11.68
N LEU A 71 -6.11 -5.61 12.49
CA LEU A 71 -6.48 -5.82 13.89
C LEU A 71 -5.50 -5.16 14.88
N GLY A 72 -4.53 -4.37 14.38
CA GLY A 72 -3.60 -3.63 15.25
C GLY A 72 -2.58 -4.51 15.97
N CYS A 73 -2.22 -5.66 15.39
CA CYS A 73 -1.21 -6.58 15.88
C CYS A 73 0.06 -6.57 14.98
N PRO A 74 0.79 -5.45 14.88
CA PRO A 74 1.88 -5.30 13.91
C PRO A 74 3.02 -6.31 14.07
N GLU A 75 3.29 -6.78 15.29
CA GLU A 75 4.35 -7.76 15.55
C GLU A 75 4.04 -9.13 14.93
N VAL A 76 2.77 -9.56 14.96
CA VAL A 76 2.32 -10.77 14.25
C VAL A 76 2.51 -10.60 12.76
N GLY A 77 2.16 -9.43 12.22
CA GLY A 77 2.34 -9.11 10.81
C GLY A 77 3.81 -9.16 10.36
N LYS A 78 4.72 -8.55 11.13
CA LYS A 78 6.16 -8.57 10.85
C LYS A 78 6.72 -9.99 10.84
N ASP A 79 6.40 -10.80 11.84
CA ASP A 79 6.90 -12.18 11.95
C ASP A 79 6.38 -13.06 10.80
N CYS A 80 5.11 -12.91 10.43
CA CYS A 80 4.53 -13.60 9.28
C CYS A 80 5.22 -13.22 7.97
N LEU A 81 5.49 -11.93 7.74
CA LEU A 81 6.21 -11.48 6.54
C LEU A 81 7.64 -12.01 6.50
N MET A 82 8.33 -12.05 7.64
CA MET A 82 9.68 -12.63 7.73
C MET A 82 9.68 -14.09 7.27
N MET A 83 8.79 -14.92 7.83
CA MET A 83 8.64 -16.32 7.41
C MET A 83 8.24 -16.47 5.93
N TYR A 84 7.43 -15.55 5.39
CA TYR A 84 7.07 -15.54 3.98
C TYR A 84 8.27 -15.29 3.07
N PHE A 85 9.06 -14.24 3.33
CA PHE A 85 10.22 -13.91 2.49
C PHE A 85 11.34 -14.94 2.60
N GLU A 86 11.56 -15.53 3.78
CA GLU A 86 12.51 -16.63 3.99
C GLU A 86 12.14 -17.89 3.18
N SER A 87 10.86 -18.06 2.82
CA SER A 87 10.41 -19.19 2.01
C SER A 87 10.81 -19.11 0.53
N GLY A 88 11.40 -17.99 0.07
CA GLY A 88 11.73 -17.77 -1.34
C GLY A 88 10.50 -17.68 -2.24
N PRO A 89 9.57 -16.72 -2.00
CA PRO A 89 8.28 -16.69 -2.66
C PRO A 89 8.39 -16.37 -4.15
N ALA A 90 7.51 -16.98 -4.95
CA ALA A 90 7.38 -16.68 -6.38
C ALA A 90 6.76 -15.30 -6.63
N ALA A 91 7.05 -14.70 -7.78
CA ALA A 91 6.46 -13.44 -8.22
C ALA A 91 4.98 -13.63 -8.62
N ASN A 92 4.09 -13.45 -7.65
CA ASN A 92 2.64 -13.53 -7.82
C ASN A 92 1.94 -12.45 -6.97
N GLN A 93 0.61 -12.41 -6.98
CA GLN A 93 -0.17 -11.45 -6.19
C GLN A 93 0.18 -11.41 -4.69
N PHE A 94 0.58 -12.54 -4.09
CA PHE A 94 0.91 -12.60 -2.66
C PHE A 94 2.25 -11.93 -2.37
N LEU A 95 3.20 -11.93 -3.32
CA LEU A 95 4.42 -11.15 -3.19
C LEU A 95 4.13 -9.65 -3.21
N SER A 96 3.24 -9.19 -4.10
CA SER A 96 2.77 -7.80 -4.10
C SER A 96 2.12 -7.43 -2.77
N ARG A 97 1.17 -8.25 -2.29
CA ARG A 97 0.46 -8.05 -1.02
C ARG A 97 1.40 -8.04 0.19
N ALA A 98 2.42 -8.90 0.21
CA ALA A 98 3.45 -8.91 1.24
C ALA A 98 4.24 -7.59 1.27
N TYR A 99 4.61 -7.04 0.10
CA TYR A 99 5.24 -5.73 0.04
C TYR A 99 4.31 -4.60 0.51
N LEU A 100 3.02 -4.64 0.16
CA LEU A 100 2.05 -3.67 0.69
C LEU A 100 1.99 -3.71 2.22
N CYS A 101 2.00 -4.91 2.81
CA CYS A 101 2.06 -5.08 4.25
C CYS A 101 3.35 -4.48 4.86
N GLN A 102 4.52 -4.70 4.24
CA GLN A 102 5.77 -4.06 4.69
C GLN A 102 5.69 -2.53 4.67
N GLY A 103 5.08 -1.97 3.62
CA GLY A 103 4.82 -0.53 3.51
C GLY A 103 3.95 -0.01 4.66
N GLN A 104 2.82 -0.68 4.94
CA GLN A 104 1.88 -0.30 6.01
C GLN A 104 2.47 -0.44 7.42
N LEU A 105 3.33 -1.46 7.65
CA LEU A 105 4.00 -1.66 8.93
C LEU A 105 5.14 -0.65 9.18
N THR A 106 5.50 0.13 8.16
CA THR A 106 6.51 1.18 8.27
C THR A 106 5.82 2.50 8.61
N SER A 107 5.95 2.98 9.85
CA SER A 107 5.22 4.17 10.31
C SER A 107 5.88 5.48 9.83
N PRO A 108 5.10 6.43 9.24
CA PRO A 108 5.60 7.75 8.91
C PRO A 108 6.03 8.58 10.12
N VAL A 109 5.46 8.29 11.29
CA VAL A 109 5.73 9.02 12.54
C VAL A 109 7.10 8.65 13.11
N THR A 110 7.59 7.44 12.81
CA THR A 110 8.89 6.93 13.29
C THR A 110 10.06 7.26 12.38
N PHE A 111 9.83 7.97 11.26
CA PHE A 111 10.92 8.31 10.34
C PHE A 111 11.88 9.32 10.94
N GLY A 112 13.05 8.83 11.29
CA GLY A 112 14.19 9.65 11.69
C GLY A 112 14.99 10.18 10.50
N SER A 113 14.81 9.60 9.30
CA SER A 113 15.59 9.94 8.12
C SER A 113 14.82 9.86 6.80
N VAL A 114 15.35 10.51 5.77
CA VAL A 114 14.88 10.37 4.38
C VAL A 114 15.04 8.94 3.87
N VAL A 115 16.06 8.22 4.33
CA VAL A 115 16.32 6.81 3.95
C VAL A 115 15.15 5.92 4.38
N ASP A 116 14.60 6.14 5.56
CA ASP A 116 13.46 5.36 6.05
C ASP A 116 12.19 5.62 5.22
N VAL A 117 11.99 6.88 4.78
CA VAL A 117 10.93 7.26 3.85
C VAL A 117 11.10 6.53 2.53
N GLU A 118 12.27 6.63 1.90
CA GLU A 118 12.56 6.01 0.61
C GLU A 118 12.40 4.49 0.64
N LYS A 119 12.84 3.86 1.74
CA LYS A 119 12.65 2.42 1.97
C LYS A 119 11.17 2.04 2.03
N ALA A 120 10.34 2.83 2.70
CA ALA A 120 8.90 2.61 2.75
C ALA A 120 8.26 2.76 1.36
N MET A 121 8.65 3.80 0.61
CA MET A 121 8.15 4.02 -0.76
C MET A 121 8.51 2.85 -1.68
N LEU A 122 9.72 2.30 -1.54
CA LEU A 122 10.20 1.19 -2.34
C LEU A 122 9.31 -0.05 -2.23
N TYR A 123 8.71 -0.33 -1.07
CA TYR A 123 7.80 -1.45 -0.91
C TYR A 123 6.54 -1.31 -1.79
N PHE A 124 5.93 -0.12 -1.83
CA PHE A 124 4.79 0.13 -2.71
C PHE A 124 5.18 0.01 -4.19
N LEU A 125 6.33 0.57 -4.58
CA LEU A 125 6.81 0.47 -5.96
C LEU A 125 7.07 -0.99 -6.37
N LYS A 126 7.69 -1.80 -5.50
CA LYS A 126 7.86 -3.25 -5.76
C LYS A 126 6.52 -3.96 -5.95
N ALA A 127 5.52 -3.65 -5.12
CA ALA A 127 4.18 -4.23 -5.27
C ALA A 127 3.55 -3.84 -6.61
N ILE A 128 3.70 -2.59 -7.05
CA ILE A 128 3.21 -2.09 -8.34
C ILE A 128 3.89 -2.81 -9.51
N GLU A 129 5.22 -2.90 -9.48
CA GLU A 129 5.99 -3.55 -10.55
C GLU A 129 5.59 -5.01 -10.74
N ILE A 130 5.35 -5.77 -9.66
CA ILE A 130 4.88 -7.16 -9.78
C ILE A 130 3.44 -7.22 -10.30
N SER A 131 2.61 -6.26 -9.90
CA SER A 131 1.16 -6.28 -10.18
C SER A 131 0.81 -5.81 -11.59
N LYS A 132 1.61 -4.94 -12.21
CA LYS A 132 1.37 -4.43 -13.56
C LYS A 132 1.69 -5.45 -14.67
N GLU A 133 2.51 -6.47 -14.38
CA GLU A 133 2.93 -7.47 -15.36
C GLU A 133 1.78 -8.39 -15.83
N GLN A 134 0.73 -8.54 -15.02
CA GLN A 134 -0.39 -9.44 -15.33
C GLN A 134 -1.72 -8.71 -15.16
N PRO A 135 -2.59 -8.65 -16.20
CA PRO A 135 -3.88 -7.96 -16.13
C PRO A 135 -4.75 -8.38 -14.94
N ARG A 136 -4.71 -9.66 -14.56
CA ARG A 136 -5.46 -10.18 -13.39
C ARG A 136 -5.02 -9.58 -12.05
N TYR A 137 -3.87 -8.90 -11.98
CA TYR A 137 -3.34 -8.27 -10.78
C TYR A 137 -3.44 -6.75 -10.81
N HIS A 138 -4.01 -6.12 -11.86
CA HIS A 138 -4.11 -4.66 -11.97
C HIS A 138 -4.85 -4.02 -10.78
N PHE A 139 -5.81 -4.71 -10.17
CA PHE A 139 -6.48 -4.25 -8.95
C PHE A 139 -5.49 -3.98 -7.79
N LEU A 140 -4.35 -4.68 -7.75
CA LEU A 140 -3.30 -4.44 -6.76
C LEU A 140 -2.49 -3.18 -7.05
N VAL A 141 -2.38 -2.74 -8.30
CA VAL A 141 -1.78 -1.43 -8.63
C VAL A 141 -2.64 -0.31 -8.06
N PHE A 142 -3.96 -0.40 -8.24
CA PHE A 142 -4.91 0.52 -7.60
C PHE A 142 -4.78 0.47 -6.07
N ASN A 143 -4.86 -0.71 -5.45
CA ASN A 143 -4.74 -0.85 -3.99
C ASN A 143 -3.40 -0.31 -3.47
N ALA A 144 -2.30 -0.57 -4.18
CA ALA A 144 -0.98 -0.05 -3.85
C ALA A 144 -0.96 1.48 -3.88
N SER A 145 -1.59 2.10 -4.87
CA SER A 145 -1.66 3.56 -4.98
C SER A 145 -2.43 4.20 -3.82
N VAL A 146 -3.52 3.58 -3.36
CA VAL A 146 -4.31 4.05 -2.21
C VAL A 146 -3.50 3.97 -0.93
N LEU A 147 -2.85 2.83 -0.68
CA LEU A 147 -2.01 2.66 0.52
C LEU A 147 -0.77 3.56 0.48
N TYR A 148 -0.16 3.72 -0.69
CA TYR A 148 0.92 4.68 -0.91
C TYR A 148 0.47 6.10 -0.57
N PHE A 149 -0.68 6.54 -1.05
CA PHE A 149 -1.23 7.86 -0.76
C PHE A 149 -1.43 8.07 0.74
N GLN A 150 -2.07 7.12 1.43
CA GLN A 150 -2.26 7.16 2.89
C GLN A 150 -0.92 7.30 3.62
N MET A 151 0.10 6.60 3.14
CA MET A 151 1.44 6.63 3.71
C MET A 151 2.15 7.98 3.49
N ILE A 152 2.04 8.57 2.30
CA ILE A 152 2.73 9.84 2.01
C ILE A 152 2.03 11.08 2.57
N GLN A 153 0.76 10.99 2.95
CA GLN A 153 -0.02 12.13 3.47
C GLN A 153 0.73 12.90 4.59
N PRO A 154 1.26 12.26 5.65
CA PRO A 154 2.03 12.95 6.70
C PRO A 154 3.38 13.54 6.23
N LEU A 155 3.88 13.12 5.06
CA LEU A 155 5.17 13.49 4.50
C LEU A 155 5.09 14.66 3.50
N LEU A 156 3.88 15.07 3.11
CA LEU A 156 3.65 16.25 2.25
C LEU A 156 4.00 17.58 2.94
N ARG A 157 4.38 17.53 4.22
CA ARG A 157 4.91 18.68 4.96
C ARG A 157 6.26 19.16 4.38
N PRO A 158 6.61 20.44 4.60
CA PRO A 158 7.92 20.97 4.21
C PRO A 158 9.08 20.12 4.77
N GLY A 159 10.13 19.92 3.96
CA GLY A 159 11.31 19.12 4.32
C GLY A 159 11.32 17.72 3.69
N PHE A 160 10.17 17.04 3.66
CA PHE A 160 10.09 15.67 3.13
C PHE A 160 9.47 15.58 1.73
N ARG A 161 8.55 16.49 1.40
CA ARG A 161 7.74 16.41 0.17
C ARG A 161 8.53 16.28 -1.15
N GLN A 162 9.71 16.90 -1.24
CA GLN A 162 10.56 16.84 -2.44
C GLN A 162 11.07 15.42 -2.73
N HIS A 163 11.24 14.60 -1.70
CA HIS A 163 11.68 13.21 -1.82
C HIS A 163 10.57 12.29 -2.34
N LEU A 164 9.32 12.77 -2.39
CA LEU A 164 8.17 12.00 -2.86
C LEU A 164 7.98 12.10 -4.37
N VAL A 165 8.55 13.11 -5.03
CA VAL A 165 8.27 13.43 -6.45
C VAL A 165 8.49 12.23 -7.35
N SER A 166 9.63 11.55 -7.21
CA SER A 166 9.99 10.40 -8.06
C SER A 166 9.05 9.21 -7.84
N SER A 167 8.75 8.86 -6.59
CA SER A 167 7.90 7.71 -6.30
C SER A 167 6.44 7.98 -6.67
N LEU A 168 5.94 9.19 -6.43
CA LEU A 168 4.58 9.59 -6.79
C LEU A 168 4.38 9.59 -8.31
N ALA A 169 5.36 10.10 -9.07
CA ALA A 169 5.32 10.06 -10.54
C ALA A 169 5.28 8.62 -11.07
N GLN A 170 6.03 7.70 -10.48
CA GLN A 170 6.00 6.28 -10.85
C GLN A 170 4.63 5.64 -10.55
N VAL A 171 4.02 5.95 -9.40
CA VAL A 171 2.68 5.46 -9.05
C VAL A 171 1.64 5.96 -10.07
N VAL A 172 1.66 7.26 -10.39
CA VAL A 172 0.77 7.84 -11.40
C VAL A 172 0.97 7.14 -12.73
N LYS A 173 2.21 7.04 -13.21
CA LYS A 173 2.56 6.38 -14.49
C LYS A 173 2.03 4.96 -14.56
N ALA A 174 2.20 4.18 -13.50
CA ALA A 174 1.72 2.80 -13.45
C ALA A 174 0.19 2.72 -13.60
N LEU A 175 -0.56 3.61 -12.95
CA LEU A 175 -2.02 3.69 -13.11
C LEU A 175 -2.43 4.07 -14.55
N GLU A 176 -1.61 4.86 -15.26
CA GLU A 176 -1.84 5.16 -16.67
C GLU A 176 -1.56 3.96 -17.57
N GLU A 177 -0.44 3.29 -17.34
CA GLU A 177 0.01 2.11 -18.10
C GLU A 177 -1.03 0.98 -18.03
N ILE A 178 -1.63 0.75 -16.85
CA ILE A 178 -2.67 -0.27 -16.68
C ILE A 178 -4.06 0.17 -17.15
N GLY A 179 -4.22 1.44 -17.56
CA GLY A 179 -5.51 1.98 -17.99
C GLY A 179 -6.53 2.10 -16.86
N GLU A 180 -6.11 2.48 -15.64
CA GLU A 180 -7.01 2.57 -14.49
C GLU A 180 -8.19 3.51 -14.76
N ALA A 181 -9.40 3.01 -14.48
CA ALA A 181 -10.67 3.62 -14.87
C ALA A 181 -11.07 4.78 -13.95
N ASP A 182 -10.60 4.81 -12.71
CA ASP A 182 -10.83 5.95 -11.82
C ASP A 182 -9.93 7.14 -12.21
N HIS A 183 -10.39 7.89 -13.21
CA HIS A 183 -9.73 9.10 -13.68
C HIS A 183 -9.66 10.19 -12.60
N ARG A 184 -10.62 10.24 -11.67
CA ARG A 184 -10.63 11.21 -10.58
C ARG A 184 -9.49 10.92 -9.61
N TRP A 185 -9.31 9.64 -9.26
CA TRP A 185 -8.20 9.19 -8.41
C TRP A 185 -6.84 9.48 -9.07
N ARG A 186 -6.68 9.14 -10.35
CA ARG A 186 -5.46 9.46 -11.11
C ARG A 186 -5.16 10.96 -11.12
N ALA A 187 -6.17 11.79 -11.41
CA ALA A 187 -6.00 13.25 -11.42
C ALA A 187 -5.63 13.79 -10.03
N GLN A 188 -6.22 13.25 -8.95
CA GLN A 188 -5.87 13.62 -7.58
C GLN A 188 -4.38 13.36 -7.29
N LEU A 189 -3.85 12.19 -7.69
CA LEU A 189 -2.44 11.86 -7.51
C LEU A 189 -1.52 12.72 -8.39
N MET A 190 -1.92 13.01 -9.64
CA MET A 190 -1.18 13.91 -10.53
C MET A 190 -1.02 15.32 -9.95
N LEU A 191 -2.06 15.87 -9.33
CA LEU A 191 -2.02 17.20 -8.71
C LEU A 191 -1.07 17.26 -7.50
N LEU A 192 -0.76 16.12 -6.87
CA LEU A 192 0.21 16.07 -5.79
C LEU A 192 1.66 16.15 -6.27
N VAL A 193 1.95 15.76 -7.52
CA VAL A 193 3.31 15.82 -8.10
C VAL A 193 3.87 17.25 -8.08
N PRO A 194 3.18 18.28 -8.62
CA PRO A 194 3.69 19.65 -8.54
C PRO A 194 3.71 20.19 -7.11
N ILE A 195 2.80 19.77 -6.23
CA ILE A 195 2.80 20.17 -4.81
C ILE A 195 4.05 19.63 -4.09
N ALA A 196 4.42 18.37 -4.38
CA ALA A 196 5.63 17.74 -3.87
C ALA A 196 6.91 18.41 -4.43
N ALA A 197 6.89 18.82 -5.69
CA ALA A 197 8.01 19.49 -6.37
C ALA A 197 8.15 20.99 -6.05
N ALA A 198 7.08 21.63 -5.55
CA ALA A 198 7.09 23.06 -5.34
C ALA A 198 8.11 23.46 -4.26
N SER A 199 9.01 24.37 -4.60
CA SER A 199 9.87 25.06 -3.63
C SER A 199 9.02 25.92 -2.69
N LYS A 200 9.52 26.22 -1.48
CA LYS A 200 8.88 27.19 -0.57
C LYS A 200 8.55 28.51 -1.29
N ALA A 201 9.41 28.97 -2.18
CA ALA A 201 9.21 30.20 -2.95
C ALA A 201 8.00 30.12 -3.91
N VAL A 202 7.78 28.98 -4.57
CA VAL A 202 6.68 28.80 -5.53
C VAL A 202 5.34 28.73 -4.83
N LEU A 203 5.25 28.07 -3.67
CA LEU A 203 4.01 28.10 -2.86
C LEU A 203 3.70 29.50 -2.34
N ILE A 204 4.71 30.24 -1.90
CA ILE A 204 4.54 31.63 -1.46
C ILE A 204 4.00 32.48 -2.62
N LEU A 205 4.59 32.35 -3.81
CA LEU A 205 4.12 33.05 -5.01
C LEU A 205 2.70 32.65 -5.39
N LEU A 206 2.35 31.36 -5.35
CA LEU A 206 0.98 30.89 -5.60
C LEU A 206 -0.02 31.45 -4.58
N CYS A 207 0.34 31.49 -3.29
CA CYS A 207 -0.49 32.13 -2.26
C CYS A 207 -0.68 33.63 -2.53
N PHE A 208 0.38 34.33 -2.94
CA PHE A 208 0.28 35.75 -3.32
C PHE A 208 -0.58 35.96 -4.56
N SER A 209 -0.46 35.10 -5.58
CA SER A 209 -1.29 35.14 -6.78
C SER A 209 -2.76 34.89 -6.47
N ILE A 210 -3.08 33.88 -5.64
CA ILE A 210 -4.46 33.60 -5.20
C ILE A 210 -5.03 34.75 -4.37
N HIS A 211 -4.25 35.33 -3.47
CA HIS A 211 -4.68 36.49 -2.68
C HIS A 211 -4.92 37.72 -3.57
N ALA A 212 -4.07 37.96 -4.56
CA ALA A 212 -4.23 39.05 -5.52
C ALA A 212 -5.49 38.87 -6.37
N ILE A 213 -5.75 37.66 -6.86
CA ILE A 213 -6.96 37.31 -7.62
C ILE A 213 -8.22 37.57 -6.78
N ASN A 214 -8.27 37.06 -5.55
CA ASN A 214 -9.40 37.28 -4.64
C ASN A 214 -9.62 38.76 -4.30
N LYS A 215 -8.54 39.56 -4.23
CA LYS A 215 -8.63 41.01 -4.02
C LYS A 215 -9.17 41.73 -5.25
N THR A 216 -8.77 41.32 -6.45
CA THR A 216 -9.30 41.89 -7.70
C THR A 216 -10.77 41.55 -7.92
N GLU A 217 -11.22 40.35 -7.55
CA GLU A 217 -12.63 39.96 -7.63
C GLU A 217 -13.51 40.74 -6.64
N LYS A 218 -13.04 40.95 -5.40
CA LYS A 218 -13.75 41.79 -4.42
C LYS A 218 -13.85 43.25 -4.88
N ASN A 219 -12.81 43.79 -5.52
CA ASN A 219 -12.83 45.16 -6.04
C ASN A 219 -13.77 45.31 -7.25
N LYS A 220 -13.94 44.27 -8.08
CA LYS A 220 -14.94 44.24 -9.16
C LYS A 220 -16.36 44.20 -8.61
N ALA A 221 -16.62 43.33 -7.62
CA ALA A 221 -17.94 43.22 -6.99
C ALA A 221 -18.39 44.49 -6.25
N GLY A 222 -17.45 45.29 -5.73
CA GLY A 222 -17.75 46.60 -5.12
C GLY A 222 -18.03 47.72 -6.13
N SER A 223 -17.55 47.58 -7.38
CA SER A 223 -17.77 48.59 -8.43
C SER A 223 -19.10 48.42 -9.17
N ASP A 224 -19.69 47.23 -9.15
CA ASP A 224 -20.96 46.94 -9.83
C ASP A 224 -22.21 47.22 -8.95
N ALA A 225 -22.00 47.65 -7.70
CA ALA A 225 -23.07 47.92 -6.73
C ALA A 225 -23.57 49.39 -6.69
N GLU A 226 -22.97 50.31 -7.46
CA GLU A 226 -23.31 51.75 -7.44
C GLU A 226 -24.17 52.25 -8.61
N CYS A 227 -24.75 51.36 -9.43
CA CYS A 227 -25.62 51.76 -10.55
C CYS A 227 -27.00 51.11 -10.53
N PHE A 228 -27.83 51.47 -9.56
CA PHE A 228 -29.29 51.38 -9.70
C PHE A 228 -29.92 52.69 -9.20
N PRO A 229 -30.41 53.59 -10.09
CA PRO A 229 -31.21 54.72 -9.66
C PRO A 229 -32.64 54.25 -9.37
N VAL A 230 -33.21 54.73 -8.25
CA VAL A 230 -34.66 54.76 -7.96
C VAL A 230 -35.21 56.09 -8.44
#